data_AF-A0A849SXD2-F1
#
_entry.id   AF-A0A849SXD2-F1
#
_cell.length_a   1.000
_cell.length_b   1.000
_cell.length_c   1.000
_cell.angle_alpha   90.00
_cell.angle_beta   90.00
_cell.angle_gamma   90.00
#
_symmetry.space_group_name_H-M   'P 1'
#
loop_
_entity.id
_entity.type
_entity.pdbx_description
1 polymer ?
#
loop_
_entity_poly.entity_id
_entity_poly.type
_entity_poly.pdbx_seq_one_letter_code
_entity_poly.pdbx_strand_id
1 'polypeptide(L)'
;MKKNKKKILGFLILGILILARIIIHMESKPEIDVIPGTMKMVSAYEKDESRAQIDSRVITPFTSQCGDAQKLYSDINEVKKIKSVSSRFVNTHKNIDGVIYRFRFFYKETSENEVPQYLLYQEDDQEEDHLIEVSPYIKGTKFTKFEKKNGITLYSEEGFNVGLDQNLFLHFENGQLKKIQGPIDGKFHDCAY
;
A
#
# COMPACT_ATOMS: atom_id res chain seq x y z
N MET A 1 56.41 12.18 -5.55
CA MET A 1 55.65 12.05 -4.28
C MET A 1 54.58 13.12 -3.99
N LYS A 2 54.46 14.25 -4.71
CA LYS A 2 53.45 15.31 -4.39
C LYS A 2 52.00 15.03 -4.84
N LYS A 3 51.78 14.17 -5.85
CA LYS A 3 50.44 13.89 -6.42
C LYS A 3 49.52 13.05 -5.50
N ASN A 4 50.08 12.14 -4.70
CA ASN A 4 49.26 11.28 -3.82
C ASN A 4 48.76 12.00 -2.55
N LYS A 5 49.48 13.03 -2.09
CA LYS A 5 49.06 13.83 -0.92
C LYS A 5 47.78 14.63 -1.19
N LYS A 6 47.57 15.13 -2.42
CA LYS A 6 46.33 15.85 -2.80
C LYS A 6 45.10 14.95 -2.87
N LYS A 7 45.27 13.69 -3.31
CA LYS A 7 44.17 12.72 -3.35
C LYS A 7 43.76 12.28 -1.94
N ILE A 8 44.74 12.00 -1.07
CA ILE A 8 44.49 11.64 0.33
C ILE A 8 43.79 12.79 1.06
N LEU A 9 44.22 14.04 0.86
CA LEU A 9 43.58 15.21 1.46
C LEU A 9 42.13 15.40 0.96
N GLY A 10 41.86 15.12 -0.33
CA GLY A 10 40.51 15.17 -0.88
C GLY A 10 39.57 14.12 -0.28
N PHE A 11 40.04 12.88 -0.09
CA PHE A 11 39.25 11.84 0.58
C PHE A 11 39.01 12.15 2.06
N LEU A 12 39.98 12.79 2.73
CA LEU A 12 39.86 13.17 4.13
C LEU A 12 38.81 14.29 4.32
N ILE A 13 38.80 15.29 3.43
CA ILE A 13 37.78 16.35 3.41
C ILE A 13 36.39 15.78 3.10
N LEU A 14 36.29 14.86 2.13
CA LEU A 14 35.02 14.21 1.79
C LEU A 14 34.47 13.37 2.95
N GLY A 15 35.35 12.66 3.67
CA GLY A 15 34.97 11.91 4.88
C GLY A 15 34.46 12.81 5.99
N ILE A 16 35.11 13.95 6.22
CA ILE A 16 34.67 14.96 7.21
C ILE A 16 33.30 15.55 6.83
N LEU A 17 33.07 15.84 5.54
CA LEU A 17 31.78 16.37 5.07
C LEU A 17 30.63 15.36 5.24
N ILE A 18 30.88 14.07 5.00
CA ILE A 18 29.89 13.01 5.22
C ILE A 18 29.59 12.86 6.72
N LEU A 19 30.62 12.85 7.57
CA LEU A 19 30.46 12.80 9.02
C LEU A 19 29.71 14.02 9.57
N ALA A 20 30.04 15.22 9.10
CA ALA A 20 29.32 16.44 9.48
C ALA A 20 27.84 16.38 9.10
N ARG A 21 27.51 15.83 7.92
CA ARG A 21 26.12 15.68 7.49
C ARG A 21 25.34 14.66 8.34
N ILE A 22 25.99 13.58 8.77
CA ILE A 22 25.40 12.60 9.68
C ILE A 22 25.17 13.22 11.06
N ILE A 23 26.12 13.98 11.60
CA ILE A 23 25.98 14.67 12.88
C ILE A 23 24.84 15.69 12.84
N ILE A 24 24.74 16.50 11.77
CA ILE A 24 23.64 17.46 11.59
C ILE A 24 22.27 16.74 11.50
N HIS A 25 22.21 15.54 10.91
CA HIS A 25 20.98 14.74 10.90
C HIS A 25 20.68 13.99 12.21
N MET A 26 21.69 13.77 13.07
CA MET A 26 21.50 13.14 14.38
C MET A 26 21.11 14.14 15.47
N GLU A 27 21.40 15.43 15.28
CA GLU A 27 21.09 16.49 16.26
C GLU A 27 19.67 17.06 16.11
N SER A 28 18.97 16.77 15.00
CA SER A 28 17.54 17.02 14.89
C SER A 28 16.75 15.88 15.54
N LYS A 29 16.84 15.76 16.87
CA LYS A 29 15.80 15.08 17.64
C LYS A 29 14.54 15.95 17.52
N PRO A 30 13.41 15.45 16.97
CA PRO A 30 12.16 16.11 17.22
C PRO A 30 11.90 15.99 18.72
N GLU A 31 11.87 17.13 19.42
CA GLU A 31 11.16 17.21 20.70
C GLU A 31 9.72 16.77 20.42
N ILE A 32 9.40 15.56 20.87
CA ILE A 32 8.02 15.09 20.91
C ILE A 32 7.46 15.68 22.20
N ASP A 33 6.81 16.84 22.09
CA ASP A 33 5.89 17.31 23.11
C ASP A 33 4.78 16.27 23.28
N VAL A 34 4.76 15.63 24.43
CA VAL A 34 3.71 14.68 24.82
C VAL A 34 2.46 15.49 25.14
N ILE A 35 1.60 15.69 24.14
CA ILE A 35 0.23 16.17 24.35
C ILE A 35 -0.65 14.93 24.52
N PRO A 36 -1.25 14.68 25.69
CA PRO A 36 -2.14 13.55 25.88
C PRO A 36 -3.45 13.79 25.12
N GLY A 37 -3.73 12.94 24.14
CA GLY A 37 -5.05 12.77 23.53
C GLY A 37 -5.49 13.85 22.55
N THR A 38 -5.34 13.60 21.25
CA THR A 38 -6.39 13.73 20.21
C THR A 38 -5.75 13.55 18.83
N MET A 39 -6.29 12.61 18.05
CA MET A 39 -5.89 12.31 16.67
C MET A 39 -6.20 13.54 15.79
N LYS A 40 -5.16 14.29 15.39
CA LYS A 40 -5.30 15.47 14.53
C LYS A 40 -4.92 15.11 13.09
N MET A 41 -5.93 15.14 12.22
CA MET A 41 -5.79 15.01 10.77
C MET A 41 -4.78 16.03 10.22
N VAL A 42 -3.79 15.55 9.48
CA VAL A 42 -2.85 16.40 8.74
C VAL A 42 -3.53 16.83 7.44
N SER A 43 -3.96 18.09 7.38
CA SER A 43 -4.24 18.78 6.11
C SER A 43 -2.98 19.52 5.67
N ALA A 44 -2.54 19.33 4.42
CA ALA A 44 -1.68 20.30 3.73
C ALA A 44 -1.87 20.21 2.20
N TYR A 45 -1.92 21.40 1.60
CA TYR A 45 -2.30 21.81 0.24
C TYR A 45 -1.24 21.50 -0.84
N GLU A 46 -1.65 21.33 -2.11
CA GLU A 46 -1.40 22.32 -3.19
C GLU A 46 -2.02 21.88 -4.52
N LYS A 47 -2.37 22.88 -5.33
CA LYS A 47 -3.19 22.86 -6.53
C LYS A 47 -2.28 22.72 -7.75
N ASP A 48 -2.49 21.71 -8.60
CA ASP A 48 -1.91 21.69 -9.94
C ASP A 48 -2.96 21.14 -10.93
N GLU A 49 -3.45 22.04 -11.78
CA GLU A 49 -4.47 21.83 -12.80
C GLU A 49 -3.77 21.41 -14.10
N SER A 50 -3.72 20.11 -14.42
CA SER A 50 -3.62 19.58 -15.80
C SER A 50 -3.34 18.08 -15.84
N ARG A 51 -4.35 17.30 -15.47
CA ARG A 51 -4.64 15.94 -15.95
C ARG A 51 -6.08 15.74 -15.53
N ALA A 52 -6.90 15.10 -16.35
CA ALA A 52 -8.27 14.77 -16.01
C ALA A 52 -8.29 13.91 -14.73
N GLN A 53 -8.23 14.56 -13.58
CA GLN A 53 -8.50 13.99 -12.28
C GLN A 53 -9.99 13.73 -12.31
N ILE A 54 -10.36 12.49 -12.00
CA ILE A 54 -11.67 12.20 -11.43
C ILE A 54 -11.78 13.16 -10.24
N ASP A 55 -12.42 14.30 -10.49
CA ASP A 55 -12.40 15.45 -9.62
C ASP A 55 -13.10 15.04 -8.33
N SER A 56 -12.44 15.36 -7.23
CA SER A 56 -12.82 15.18 -5.82
C SER A 56 -14.16 15.81 -5.42
N ARG A 57 -15.06 16.11 -6.35
CA ARG A 57 -16.33 16.77 -6.12
C ARG A 57 -17.45 15.82 -6.53
N VAL A 58 -18.24 15.45 -5.52
CA VAL A 58 -19.41 14.57 -5.56
C VAL A 58 -19.07 13.08 -5.34
N ILE A 59 -18.65 12.73 -4.11
CA ILE A 59 -19.05 11.46 -3.51
C ILE A 59 -20.46 11.71 -2.97
N THR A 60 -21.45 11.33 -3.77
CA THR A 60 -22.87 11.41 -3.41
C THR A 60 -23.21 10.31 -2.40
N PRO A 61 -24.25 10.47 -1.56
CA PRO A 61 -24.62 9.47 -0.55
C PRO A 61 -24.85 8.10 -1.19
N PHE A 62 -24.27 7.05 -0.60
CA PHE A 62 -24.28 5.66 -1.07
C PHE A 62 -25.71 5.09 -1.29
N THR A 63 -26.74 5.73 -0.74
CA THR A 63 -28.15 5.30 -0.77
C THR A 63 -28.86 5.40 -2.13
N SER A 64 -28.32 6.10 -3.13
CA SER A 64 -28.94 6.22 -4.46
C SER A 64 -28.07 5.73 -5.63
N GLN A 65 -26.91 5.12 -5.39
CA GLN A 65 -25.81 5.11 -6.39
C GLN A 65 -25.05 3.82 -6.64
N CYS A 66 -25.55 2.65 -6.22
CA CYS A 66 -24.82 1.40 -6.47
C CYS A 66 -24.46 1.19 -7.96
N GLY A 67 -25.36 1.53 -8.89
CA GLY A 67 -25.08 1.43 -10.33
C GLY A 67 -24.06 2.44 -10.87
N ASP A 68 -24.03 3.66 -10.35
CA ASP A 68 -23.06 4.69 -10.76
C ASP A 68 -21.68 4.43 -10.13
N ALA A 69 -21.65 4.01 -8.87
CA ALA A 69 -20.43 3.54 -8.21
C ALA A 69 -19.83 2.33 -8.95
N GLN A 70 -20.67 1.38 -9.40
CA GLN A 70 -20.21 0.24 -10.17
C GLN A 70 -19.55 0.65 -11.49
N LYS A 71 -20.14 1.60 -12.23
CA LYS A 71 -19.54 2.12 -13.47
C LYS A 71 -18.23 2.86 -13.20
N LEU A 72 -18.17 3.62 -12.11
CA LEU A 72 -16.98 4.40 -11.75
C LEU A 72 -15.80 3.50 -11.32
N TYR A 73 -16.10 2.41 -10.60
CA TYR A 73 -15.09 1.55 -9.99
C TYR A 73 -14.93 0.20 -10.70
N SER A 74 -15.47 0.02 -11.90
CA SER A 74 -15.41 -1.28 -12.60
C SER A 74 -14.00 -1.70 -13.01
N ASP A 75 -13.11 -0.74 -13.27
CA ASP A 75 -11.72 -1.01 -13.66
C ASP A 75 -10.77 -0.77 -12.49
N ILE A 76 -10.19 -1.85 -11.98
CA ILE A 76 -9.22 -1.83 -10.89
C ILE A 76 -8.00 -0.95 -11.19
N ASN A 77 -7.57 -0.86 -12.45
CA ASN A 77 -6.39 -0.05 -12.82
C ASN A 77 -6.69 1.44 -12.73
N GLU A 78 -7.93 1.85 -13.00
CA GLU A 78 -8.38 3.22 -12.77
C GLU A 78 -8.55 3.50 -11.27
N VAL A 79 -9.09 2.55 -10.51
CA VAL A 79 -9.21 2.67 -9.04
C VAL A 79 -7.84 2.90 -8.38
N LYS A 80 -6.81 2.17 -8.80
CA LYS A 80 -5.44 2.31 -8.27
C LYS A 80 -4.81 3.69 -8.56
N LYS A 81 -5.37 4.49 -9.47
CA LYS A 81 -4.91 5.85 -9.79
C LYS A 81 -5.60 6.93 -8.95
N ILE A 82 -6.67 6.59 -8.23
CA ILE A 82 -7.40 7.54 -7.40
C ILE A 82 -6.50 7.99 -6.23
N LYS A 83 -6.38 9.29 -6.00
CA LYS A 83 -5.49 9.85 -4.97
C LYS A 83 -5.83 9.38 -3.55
N SER A 84 -7.12 9.19 -3.28
CA SER A 84 -7.67 8.74 -1.99
C SER A 84 -8.05 7.25 -2.01
N VAL A 85 -7.22 6.41 -2.63
CA VAL A 85 -7.32 4.95 -2.53
C VAL A 85 -6.34 4.40 -1.49
N SER A 86 -6.81 3.48 -0.65
CA SER A 86 -5.97 2.70 0.26
C SER A 86 -6.19 1.22 -0.01
N SER A 87 -5.12 0.50 -0.36
CA SER A 87 -5.20 -0.97 -0.46
C SER A 87 -5.32 -1.56 0.94
N ARG A 88 -6.31 -2.41 1.17
CA ARG A 88 -6.56 -3.09 2.45
C ARG A 88 -6.01 -4.50 2.44
N PHE A 89 -6.12 -5.18 1.31
CA PHE A 89 -5.42 -6.43 1.08
C PHE A 89 -5.19 -6.66 -0.42
N VAL A 90 -4.19 -7.49 -0.71
CA VAL A 90 -3.92 -8.07 -2.04
C VAL A 90 -3.53 -9.52 -1.82
N ASN A 91 -4.25 -10.44 -2.43
CA ASN A 91 -3.92 -11.85 -2.49
C ASN A 91 -3.69 -12.23 -3.95
N THR A 92 -2.62 -12.96 -4.25
CA THR A 92 -2.34 -13.42 -5.61
C THR A 92 -1.74 -14.80 -5.57
N HIS A 93 -2.33 -15.71 -6.34
CA HIS A 93 -1.85 -17.06 -6.54
C HIS A 93 -1.15 -17.09 -7.91
N LYS A 94 0.13 -17.48 -7.93
CA LYS A 94 0.91 -17.60 -9.18
C LYS A 94 1.51 -18.99 -9.29
N ASN A 95 1.33 -19.61 -10.45
CA ASN A 95 2.14 -20.75 -10.85
C ASN A 95 3.48 -20.25 -11.40
N ILE A 96 4.55 -20.60 -10.71
CA ILE A 96 5.93 -20.26 -11.05
C ILE A 96 6.69 -21.58 -11.17
N ASP A 97 7.16 -21.90 -12.37
CA ASP A 97 7.96 -23.10 -12.63
C ASP A 97 7.26 -24.42 -12.19
N GLY A 98 5.92 -24.47 -12.25
CA GLY A 98 5.13 -25.64 -11.86
C GLY A 98 4.73 -25.68 -10.37
N VAL A 99 5.13 -24.68 -9.59
CA VAL A 99 4.81 -24.57 -8.16
C VAL A 99 3.89 -23.37 -7.94
N ILE A 100 2.83 -23.55 -7.15
CA ILE A 100 1.91 -22.46 -6.84
C ILE A 100 2.42 -21.70 -5.60
N TYR A 101 2.52 -20.39 -5.74
CA TYR A 101 2.86 -19.49 -4.65
C TYR A 101 1.73 -18.50 -4.39
N ARG A 102 1.42 -18.31 -3.11
CA ARG A 102 0.46 -17.33 -2.65
C ARG A 102 1.17 -16.13 -2.04
N PHE A 103 0.94 -14.97 -2.64
CA PHE A 103 1.44 -13.68 -2.19
C PHE A 103 0.30 -12.95 -1.51
N ARG A 104 0.43 -12.66 -0.21
CA ARG A 104 -0.59 -11.93 0.55
C ARG A 104 -0.03 -10.66 1.15
N PHE A 105 -0.71 -9.55 0.94
CA PHE A 105 -0.56 -8.30 1.67
C PHE A 105 -1.87 -8.00 2.38
N PHE A 106 -1.81 -7.55 3.64
CA PHE A 106 -2.98 -7.08 4.39
C PHE A 106 -2.53 -6.27 5.62
N TYR A 107 -3.46 -5.56 6.24
CA TYR A 107 -3.24 -4.93 7.55
C TYR A 107 -3.67 -5.86 8.67
N LYS A 108 -2.74 -6.21 9.56
CA LYS A 108 -3.01 -6.99 10.77
C LYS A 108 -3.32 -6.05 11.93
N GLU A 109 -4.45 -6.28 12.59
CA GLU A 109 -4.80 -5.57 13.83
C GLU A 109 -3.86 -5.98 14.97
N THR A 110 -3.41 -4.98 15.73
CA THR A 110 -2.66 -5.15 16.98
C THR A 110 -3.38 -4.38 18.10
N SER A 111 -2.84 -4.44 19.33
CA SER A 111 -3.41 -3.74 20.47
C SER A 111 -3.43 -2.21 20.33
N GLU A 112 -2.54 -1.64 19.52
CA GLU A 112 -2.34 -0.19 19.43
C GLU A 112 -2.62 0.37 18.03
N ASN A 113 -2.41 -0.41 16.98
CA ASN A 113 -2.54 0.03 15.59
C ASN A 113 -2.73 -1.13 14.60
N GLU A 114 -2.95 -0.78 13.34
CA GLU A 114 -2.87 -1.72 12.22
C GLU A 114 -1.45 -1.76 11.65
N VAL A 115 -0.92 -2.96 11.44
CA VAL A 115 0.41 -3.18 10.87
C VAL A 115 0.30 -3.84 9.50
N PRO A 116 0.79 -3.21 8.42
CA PRO A 116 0.85 -3.87 7.12
C PRO A 116 1.78 -5.09 7.18
N GLN A 117 1.32 -6.21 6.65
CA GLN A 117 1.99 -7.50 6.69
C GLN A 117 2.00 -8.14 5.30
N TYR A 118 3.16 -8.67 4.93
CA TYR A 118 3.39 -9.42 3.70
C TYR A 118 3.69 -10.87 4.05
N LEU A 119 3.03 -11.80 3.38
CA LEU A 119 3.18 -13.25 3.55
C LEU A 119 3.43 -13.91 2.20
N LEU A 120 4.41 -14.81 2.16
CA LEU A 120 4.65 -15.69 1.03
C LEU A 120 4.40 -17.11 1.48
N TYR A 121 3.52 -17.82 0.77
CA TYR A 121 3.29 -19.24 0.94
C TYR A 121 3.65 -19.98 -0.34
N GLN A 122 4.01 -21.25 -0.18
CA GLN A 122 4.07 -22.22 -1.26
C GLN A 122 2.93 -23.21 -1.03
N GLU A 123 2.09 -23.38 -2.05
CA GLU A 123 1.08 -24.44 -2.07
C GLU A 123 1.72 -25.71 -2.63
N ASP A 124 1.34 -26.86 -2.09
CA ASP A 124 1.76 -28.17 -2.58
C ASP A 124 0.64 -28.85 -3.38
N ASP A 125 0.86 -30.11 -3.79
CA ASP A 125 -0.10 -30.89 -4.57
C ASP A 125 -1.41 -31.18 -3.82
N GLN A 126 -1.46 -30.92 -2.50
CA GLN A 126 -2.65 -31.01 -1.66
C GLN A 126 -3.28 -29.64 -1.38
N GLU A 127 -2.78 -28.58 -2.03
CA GLU A 127 -3.19 -27.19 -1.81
C GLU A 127 -2.96 -26.72 -0.36
N GLU A 128 -2.01 -27.33 0.36
CA GLU A 128 -1.67 -26.90 1.72
C GLU A 128 -0.72 -25.70 1.69
N ASP A 129 -1.03 -24.66 2.48
CA ASP A 129 -0.26 -23.43 2.59
C ASP A 129 1.02 -23.63 3.44
N HIS A 130 2.20 -23.69 2.81
CA HIS A 130 3.49 -23.70 3.51
C HIS A 130 4.08 -22.29 3.63
N LEU A 131 4.11 -21.73 4.85
CA LEU A 131 4.62 -20.38 5.09
C LEU A 131 6.13 -20.28 4.84
N ILE A 132 6.53 -19.47 3.85
CA ILE A 132 7.93 -19.24 3.47
C ILE A 132 8.52 -18.01 4.17
N GLU A 133 7.76 -16.92 4.23
CA GLU A 133 8.24 -15.63 4.74
C GLU A 133 7.08 -14.81 5.32
N VAL A 134 7.37 -14.13 6.43
CA VAL A 134 6.54 -13.08 7.03
C VAL A 134 7.37 -11.81 7.11
N SER A 135 6.83 -10.70 6.63
CA SER A 135 7.51 -9.41 6.71
C SER A 135 6.54 -8.28 7.03
N PRO A 136 6.68 -7.59 8.18
CA PRO A 136 5.88 -6.42 8.51
C PRO A 136 6.47 -5.16 7.85
N TYR A 137 5.61 -4.18 7.55
CA TYR A 137 5.93 -2.85 6.99
C TYR A 137 6.47 -2.82 5.55
N ILE A 138 7.37 -3.74 5.21
CA ILE A 138 8.01 -3.82 3.90
C ILE A 138 7.91 -5.23 3.35
N LYS A 139 7.94 -5.35 2.02
CA LYS A 139 8.05 -6.66 1.35
C LYS A 139 9.38 -7.31 1.74
N GLY A 140 9.33 -8.57 2.14
CA GLY A 140 10.52 -9.36 2.43
C GLY A 140 11.33 -9.67 1.17
N THR A 141 12.55 -10.16 1.36
CA THR A 141 13.48 -10.44 0.27
C THR A 141 12.97 -11.58 -0.61
N LYS A 142 12.45 -12.65 0.01
CA LYS A 142 11.91 -13.79 -0.75
C LYS A 142 10.64 -13.38 -1.46
N PHE A 143 9.71 -12.72 -0.77
CA PHE A 143 8.48 -12.18 -1.34
C PHE A 143 8.78 -11.37 -2.61
N THR A 144 9.68 -10.37 -2.52
CA THR A 144 10.03 -9.50 -3.65
C THR A 144 10.68 -10.29 -4.79
N LYS A 145 11.54 -11.25 -4.48
CA LYS A 145 12.21 -12.09 -5.48
C LYS A 145 11.20 -12.95 -6.26
N PHE A 146 10.30 -13.63 -5.56
CA PHE A 146 9.29 -14.50 -6.17
C PHE A 146 8.19 -13.69 -6.88
N GLU A 147 7.79 -12.54 -6.34
CA GLU A 147 6.77 -11.67 -6.94
C GLU A 147 7.18 -11.20 -8.35
N LYS A 148 8.49 -10.92 -8.53
CA LYS A 148 9.10 -10.47 -9.79
C LYS A 148 9.38 -11.60 -10.78
N LYS A 149 9.29 -12.86 -10.38
CA LYS A 149 9.45 -13.97 -11.33
C LYS A 149 8.30 -13.96 -12.34
N ASN A 150 8.61 -14.32 -13.57
CA ASN A 150 7.58 -14.63 -14.56
C ASN A 150 6.82 -15.88 -14.09
N GLY A 151 5.50 -15.78 -14.06
CA GLY A 151 4.61 -16.84 -13.66
C GLY A 151 3.20 -16.54 -14.15
N ILE A 152 2.36 -17.56 -14.19
CA ILE A 152 0.96 -17.42 -14.59
C ILE A 152 0.18 -17.08 -13.33
N THR A 153 -0.43 -15.89 -13.29
CA THR A 153 -1.41 -15.57 -12.24
C THR A 153 -2.64 -16.46 -12.44
N LEU A 154 -2.91 -17.31 -11.46
CA LEU A 154 -4.05 -18.23 -11.46
C LEU A 154 -5.29 -17.52 -10.89
N TYR A 155 -5.09 -16.75 -9.83
CA TYR A 155 -6.15 -16.06 -9.11
C TYR A 155 -5.61 -14.81 -8.43
N SER A 156 -6.43 -13.76 -8.34
CA SER A 156 -6.12 -12.58 -7.54
C SER A 156 -7.36 -12.04 -6.85
N GLU A 157 -7.17 -11.54 -5.64
CA GLU A 157 -8.22 -10.91 -4.82
C GLU A 157 -7.66 -9.61 -4.26
N GLU A 158 -8.36 -8.50 -4.42
CA GLU A 158 -7.88 -7.19 -4.00
C GLU A 158 -8.99 -6.38 -3.33
N GLY A 159 -8.70 -5.80 -2.17
CA GLY A 159 -9.62 -4.97 -1.41
C GLY A 159 -9.09 -3.55 -1.28
N PHE A 160 -9.93 -2.55 -1.54
CA PHE A 160 -9.56 -1.14 -1.45
C PHE A 160 -10.61 -0.34 -0.68
N ASN A 161 -10.14 0.58 0.15
CA ASN A 161 -10.97 1.70 0.58
C ASN A 161 -10.76 2.87 -0.38
N VAL A 162 -11.84 3.55 -0.76
CA VAL A 162 -11.81 4.74 -1.60
C VAL A 162 -12.61 5.88 -0.98
N GLY A 163 -12.32 7.10 -1.43
CA GLY A 163 -12.97 8.32 -0.96
C GLY A 163 -12.18 9.00 0.16
N LEU A 164 -12.45 10.28 0.38
CA LEU A 164 -11.71 11.08 1.37
C LEU A 164 -11.82 10.47 2.78
N ASP A 165 -12.98 9.95 3.13
CA ASP A 165 -13.26 9.34 4.43
C ASP A 165 -13.00 7.82 4.48
N GLN A 166 -12.48 7.24 3.39
CA GLN A 166 -12.18 5.80 3.28
C GLN A 166 -13.38 4.89 3.62
N ASN A 167 -14.59 5.37 3.34
CA ASN A 167 -15.84 4.76 3.78
C ASN A 167 -16.45 3.82 2.73
N LEU A 168 -15.96 3.84 1.50
CA LEU A 168 -16.38 2.90 0.46
C LEU A 168 -15.31 1.81 0.31
N PHE A 169 -15.70 0.56 0.56
CA PHE A 169 -14.86 -0.60 0.33
C PHE A 169 -15.22 -1.26 -1.00
N LEU A 170 -14.21 -1.52 -1.81
CA LEU A 170 -14.28 -2.21 -3.10
C LEU A 170 -13.55 -3.54 -2.99
N HIS A 171 -14.20 -4.61 -3.46
CA HIS A 171 -13.61 -5.93 -3.55
C HIS A 171 -13.53 -6.35 -5.01
N PHE A 172 -12.34 -6.78 -5.46
CA PHE A 172 -12.10 -7.29 -6.80
C PHE A 172 -11.59 -8.72 -6.75
N GLU A 173 -12.05 -9.54 -7.69
CA GLU A 173 -11.50 -10.87 -7.98
C GLU A 173 -11.11 -10.93 -9.45
N ASN A 174 -9.87 -11.37 -9.73
CA ASN A 174 -9.29 -11.41 -11.08
C ASN A 174 -9.43 -10.09 -11.84
N GLY A 175 -9.31 -8.97 -11.12
CA GLY A 175 -9.47 -7.61 -11.65
C GLY A 175 -10.91 -7.17 -11.90
N GLN A 176 -11.91 -8.01 -11.64
CA GLN A 176 -13.32 -7.68 -11.78
C GLN A 176 -13.92 -7.24 -10.45
N LEU A 177 -14.71 -6.17 -10.44
CA LEU A 177 -15.41 -5.70 -9.25
C LEU A 177 -16.49 -6.70 -8.80
N LYS A 178 -16.32 -7.25 -7.60
CA LYS A 178 -17.19 -8.25 -6.95
C LYS A 178 -17.96 -7.74 -5.74
N LYS A 179 -17.60 -6.58 -5.22
CA LYS A 179 -18.36 -5.97 -4.14
C LYS A 179 -18.09 -4.49 -4.04
N ILE A 180 -19.13 -3.75 -3.69
CA ILE A 180 -19.03 -2.39 -3.18
C ILE A 180 -19.77 -2.39 -1.84
N GLN A 181 -19.11 -1.93 -0.79
CA GLN A 181 -19.71 -1.76 0.54
C GLN A 181 -19.51 -0.33 1.00
N GLY A 182 -20.53 0.28 1.58
CA GLY A 182 -20.44 1.64 2.08
C GLY A 182 -21.45 1.91 3.19
N PRO A 183 -21.28 3.02 3.95
CA PRO A 183 -22.19 3.36 5.03
C PRO A 183 -23.54 3.86 4.51
N ILE A 184 -24.63 3.28 5.01
CA ILE A 184 -25.99 3.83 4.99
C ILE A 184 -26.43 3.92 6.44
N ASP A 185 -26.83 5.11 6.88
CA ASP A 185 -27.36 5.34 8.24
C ASP A 185 -26.45 4.78 9.36
N GLY A 186 -25.12 4.87 9.16
CA GLY A 186 -24.12 4.40 10.13
C GLY A 186 -23.86 2.88 10.13
N LYS A 187 -24.48 2.11 9.23
CA LYS A 187 -24.22 0.69 9.01
C LYS A 187 -23.57 0.46 7.66
N PHE A 188 -22.70 -0.54 7.53
CA PHE A 188 -22.16 -0.92 6.22
C PHE A 188 -23.17 -1.80 5.48
N HIS A 189 -23.50 -1.39 4.26
CA HIS A 189 -24.40 -2.12 3.38
C HIS A 189 -23.65 -2.55 2.12
N ASP A 190 -24.02 -3.72 1.63
CA ASP A 190 -23.57 -4.22 0.34
C ASP A 190 -24.43 -3.60 -0.75
N CYS A 191 -23.79 -3.14 -1.83
CA CYS A 191 -24.49 -3.06 -3.11
C CYS A 191 -24.76 -4.51 -3.54
N ALA A 192 -25.95 -5.01 -3.20
CA ALA A 192 -26.43 -6.30 -3.65
C ALA A 192 -26.70 -6.25 -5.17
N TYR A 193 -26.35 -7.34 -5.83
CA TYR A 193 -26.51 -7.57 -7.27
C TYR A 193 -27.96 -7.74 -7.69
#